data_AF-A0A1I6MQH1-F1
#
_entry.id   AF-A0A1I6MQH1-F1
#
_cell.length_a   1.000
_cell.length_b   1.000
_cell.length_c   1.000
_cell.angle_alpha   90.00
_cell.angle_beta   90.00
_cell.angle_gamma   90.00
#
_symmetry.space_group_name_H-M   'P 1'
#
loop_
_entity.id
_entity.type
_entity.pdbx_description
1 polymer ?
#
loop_
_entity_poly.entity_id
_entity_poly.type
_entity_poly.pdbx_seq_one_letter_code
_entity_poly.pdbx_strand_id
1 'polypeptide(L)'
;MSEYNHDGAGEAAGQPNSYDNHAPADPKASIEKVRDILFGSQTKSNEARFARLEDGLAREVFEMKDLLRRRVESLEAFFHSETQALAERIRDEREERMSAFEAHDLEMKGALTSLARRLGDLNLAMNEGDSAVRRDLMNESRKLLDEIGLRHESVRGLMETRVSELHARKADRAVISDLMRELATQLEKDDVHPTE
;
A
#
# COMPACT_ATOMS: atom_id res chain seq x y z
N MET A 1 -76.28 -82.80 75.74
CA MET A 1 -76.79 -84.14 75.38
C MET A 1 -76.10 -84.51 74.08
N SER A 2 -74.99 -85.25 74.20
CA SER A 2 -74.87 -86.67 73.77
C SER A 2 -74.96 -86.80 72.25
N GLU A 3 -73.83 -86.94 71.56
CA GLU A 3 -73.16 -88.24 71.30
C GLU A 3 -74.14 -89.28 70.75
N TYR A 4 -73.98 -89.65 69.47
CA TYR A 4 -73.54 -91.01 69.15
C TYR A 4 -73.03 -91.12 67.70
N ASN A 5 -71.89 -91.78 67.60
CA ASN A 5 -71.13 -92.12 66.41
C ASN A 5 -71.72 -93.30 65.63
N HIS A 6 -71.20 -93.41 64.40
CA HIS A 6 -70.65 -94.59 63.73
C HIS A 6 -71.48 -95.39 62.70
N ASP A 7 -70.91 -95.35 61.50
CA ASP A 7 -70.54 -96.45 60.60
C ASP A 7 -71.58 -97.45 60.11
N GLY A 8 -71.71 -97.43 58.79
CA GLY A 8 -72.12 -98.57 57.97
C GLY A 8 -71.53 -98.41 56.57
N ALA A 9 -70.57 -99.27 56.24
CA ALA A 9 -69.85 -99.35 54.97
C ALA A 9 -70.62 -100.15 53.90
N GLY A 10 -70.29 -99.90 52.62
CA GLY A 10 -70.65 -100.70 51.43
C GLY A 10 -71.85 -100.14 50.66
N GLU A 11 -71.88 -100.05 49.33
CA GLU A 11 -71.02 -100.59 48.28
C GLU A 11 -71.51 -100.04 46.92
N ALA A 12 -70.66 -100.15 45.90
CA ALA A 12 -70.98 -100.22 44.47
C ALA A 12 -71.27 -98.93 43.65
N ALA A 13 -70.20 -98.54 42.95
CA ALA A 13 -70.11 -98.47 41.49
C ALA A 13 -70.92 -97.41 40.70
N GLY A 14 -70.18 -96.53 40.01
CA GLY A 14 -70.69 -95.81 38.84
C GLY A 14 -70.04 -94.45 38.57
N GLN A 15 -68.76 -94.44 38.16
CA GLN A 15 -68.30 -93.32 37.33
C GLN A 15 -68.84 -93.51 35.91
N PRO A 16 -69.20 -92.40 35.25
CA PRO A 16 -68.64 -92.19 33.93
C PRO A 16 -68.00 -90.80 33.82
N ASN A 17 -66.71 -90.80 33.47
CA ASN A 17 -66.09 -89.75 32.69
C ASN A 17 -66.87 -89.58 31.37
N SER A 18 -67.20 -88.35 30.98
CA SER A 18 -67.16 -87.95 29.57
C SER A 18 -67.23 -86.43 29.41
N TYR A 19 -66.05 -85.88 29.12
CA TYR A 19 -65.73 -84.72 28.29
C TYR A 19 -66.89 -83.93 27.66
N ASP A 20 -66.88 -82.63 27.98
CA ASP A 20 -66.95 -81.47 27.07
C ASP A 20 -67.93 -81.56 25.89
N ASN A 21 -68.93 -80.66 25.86
CA ASN A 21 -69.28 -80.07 24.57
C ASN A 21 -69.83 -78.65 24.68
N HIS A 22 -69.20 -77.79 23.89
CA HIS A 22 -69.37 -76.35 23.81
C HIS A 22 -70.78 -75.98 23.32
N ALA A 23 -71.46 -75.13 24.09
CA ALA A 23 -72.53 -74.26 23.60
C ALA A 23 -71.96 -73.30 22.52
N PRO A 24 -72.77 -72.83 21.55
CA PRO A 24 -72.27 -72.35 20.27
C PRO A 24 -71.35 -71.15 20.47
N ALA A 25 -70.05 -71.39 20.30
CA ALA A 25 -69.09 -70.33 20.15
C ALA A 25 -69.50 -69.53 18.92
N ASP A 26 -69.71 -68.23 19.10
CA ASP A 26 -69.85 -67.24 18.04
C ASP A 26 -68.93 -67.66 16.86
N PRO A 27 -69.42 -67.86 15.63
CA PRO A 27 -68.62 -68.36 14.51
C PRO A 27 -67.30 -67.60 14.35
N LYS A 28 -67.27 -66.32 14.76
CA LYS A 28 -66.08 -65.49 14.86
C LYS A 28 -65.04 -66.01 15.85
N ALA A 29 -65.44 -66.43 17.04
CA ALA A 29 -64.55 -66.96 18.08
C ALA A 29 -63.90 -68.30 17.67
N SER A 30 -64.64 -69.16 16.95
CA SER A 30 -64.10 -70.40 16.40
C SER A 30 -63.09 -70.14 15.27
N ILE A 31 -63.37 -69.17 14.39
CA ILE A 31 -62.45 -68.73 13.33
C ILE A 31 -61.19 -68.07 13.90
N GLU A 32 -61.31 -67.31 14.99
CA GLU A 32 -60.16 -66.75 15.72
C GLU A 32 -59.26 -67.83 16.32
N LYS A 33 -59.85 -68.90 16.88
CA LYS A 33 -59.10 -70.03 17.43
C LYS A 33 -58.34 -70.79 16.34
N VAL A 34 -58.96 -70.99 15.17
CA VAL A 34 -58.29 -71.58 13.99
C VAL A 34 -57.18 -70.67 13.46
N ARG A 35 -57.39 -69.34 13.46
CA ARG A 35 -56.37 -68.36 13.05
C ARG A 35 -55.16 -68.33 13.98
N ASP A 36 -55.37 -68.44 15.29
CA ASP A 36 -54.28 -68.48 16.27
C ASP A 36 -53.46 -69.78 16.15
N ILE A 37 -54.11 -70.92 15.88
CA ILE A 37 -53.41 -72.20 15.66
C ILE A 37 -52.58 -72.20 14.37
N LEU A 38 -53.13 -71.68 13.26
CA LEU A 38 -52.46 -71.73 11.96
C LEU A 38 -51.45 -70.59 11.74
N PHE A 39 -51.72 -69.40 12.30
CA PHE A 39 -50.96 -68.19 12.01
C PHE A 39 -50.49 -67.44 13.25
N GLY A 40 -50.95 -67.79 14.46
CA GLY A 40 -50.62 -67.06 15.69
C GLY A 40 -49.11 -67.05 16.01
N SER A 41 -48.39 -68.14 15.74
CA SER A 41 -46.93 -68.19 15.89
C SER A 41 -46.20 -67.27 14.90
N GLN A 42 -46.68 -67.22 13.65
CA GLN A 42 -46.14 -66.36 12.59
C GLN A 42 -46.47 -64.89 12.85
N THR A 43 -47.69 -64.57 13.31
CA THR A 43 -48.11 -63.22 13.71
C THR A 43 -47.28 -62.71 14.88
N LYS A 44 -47.10 -63.52 15.93
CA LYS A 44 -46.26 -63.16 17.09
C LYS A 44 -44.79 -62.97 16.70
N SER A 45 -44.26 -63.82 15.80
CA SER A 45 -42.90 -63.69 15.28
C SER A 45 -42.72 -62.41 14.44
N ASN A 46 -43.69 -62.07 13.59
CA ASN A 46 -43.67 -60.85 12.80
C ASN A 46 -43.79 -59.60 13.70
N GLU A 47 -44.69 -59.60 14.67
CA GLU A 47 -44.83 -58.51 15.65
C GLU A 47 -43.51 -58.27 16.40
N ALA A 48 -42.84 -59.35 16.85
CA ALA A 48 -41.54 -59.24 17.51
C ALA A 48 -40.44 -58.70 16.59
N ARG A 49 -40.49 -59.03 15.28
CA ARG A 49 -39.55 -58.47 14.28
C ARG A 49 -39.84 -57.00 13.99
N PHE A 50 -41.10 -56.62 13.87
CA PHE A 50 -41.51 -55.23 13.70
C PHE A 50 -41.11 -54.39 14.90
N ALA A 51 -41.39 -54.84 16.13
CA ALA A 51 -40.97 -54.14 17.34
C ALA A 51 -39.44 -53.93 17.42
N ARG A 52 -38.64 -54.91 16.99
CA ARG A 52 -37.17 -54.78 16.93
C ARG A 52 -36.71 -53.79 15.85
N LEU A 53 -37.36 -53.80 14.68
CA LEU A 53 -37.06 -52.86 13.61
C LEU A 53 -37.45 -51.43 13.98
N GLU A 54 -38.59 -51.25 14.65
CA GLU A 54 -39.04 -49.97 15.16
C GLU A 54 -38.10 -49.42 16.24
N ASP A 55 -37.67 -50.25 17.20
CA ASP A 55 -36.67 -49.84 18.20
C ASP A 55 -35.33 -49.48 17.56
N GLY A 56 -34.90 -50.28 16.57
CA GLY A 56 -33.68 -50.02 15.79
C GLY A 56 -33.76 -48.69 15.03
N LEU A 57 -34.86 -48.44 14.33
CA LEU A 57 -35.09 -47.21 13.56
C LEU A 57 -35.17 -45.99 14.50
N ALA A 58 -35.88 -46.10 15.62
CA ALA A 58 -35.97 -45.03 16.61
C ALA A 58 -34.59 -44.68 17.17
N ARG A 59 -33.76 -45.69 17.44
CA ARG A 59 -32.38 -45.51 17.90
C ARG A 59 -31.50 -44.85 16.84
N GLU A 60 -31.54 -45.33 15.60
CA GLU A 60 -30.75 -44.77 14.50
C GLU A 60 -31.15 -43.31 14.19
N VAL A 61 -32.44 -42.99 14.24
CA VAL A 61 -32.93 -41.61 14.10
C VAL A 61 -32.42 -40.74 15.24
N PHE A 62 -32.37 -41.25 16.47
CA PHE A 62 -31.82 -40.51 17.61
C PHE A 62 -30.31 -40.28 17.45
N GLU A 63 -29.56 -41.31 17.09
CA GLU A 63 -28.11 -41.23 16.85
C GLU A 63 -27.78 -40.26 15.71
N MET A 64 -28.53 -40.30 14.60
CA MET A 64 -28.37 -39.36 13.49
C MET A 64 -28.68 -37.91 13.91
N LYS A 65 -29.74 -37.69 14.71
CA LYS A 65 -30.07 -36.36 15.23
C LYS A 65 -28.97 -35.83 16.14
N ASP A 66 -28.43 -36.67 17.02
CA ASP A 66 -27.35 -36.29 17.93
C ASP A 66 -26.06 -35.98 17.16
N LEU A 67 -25.70 -36.81 16.19
CA LEU A 67 -24.54 -36.56 15.33
C LEU A 67 -24.69 -35.27 14.53
N LEU A 68 -25.86 -35.02 13.93
CA LEU A 68 -26.12 -33.80 13.18
C LEU A 68 -26.02 -32.57 14.09
N ARG A 69 -26.62 -32.64 15.29
CA ARG A 69 -26.53 -31.58 16.29
C ARG A 69 -25.09 -31.25 16.64
N ARG A 70 -24.27 -32.26 16.96
CA ARG A 70 -22.85 -32.05 17.27
C ARG A 70 -22.06 -31.46 16.10
N ARG A 71 -22.35 -31.89 14.86
CA ARG A 71 -21.70 -31.33 13.67
C ARG A 71 -22.10 -29.87 13.44
N VAL A 72 -23.37 -29.52 13.64
CA VAL A 72 -23.84 -28.13 13.55
C VAL A 72 -23.20 -27.27 14.63
N GLU A 73 -23.22 -27.71 15.89
CA GLU A 73 -22.57 -26.99 17.00
C GLU A 73 -21.07 -26.77 16.75
N SER A 74 -20.37 -27.77 16.20
CA SER A 74 -18.96 -27.65 15.82
C SER A 74 -18.74 -26.67 14.68
N LEU A 75 -19.63 -26.64 13.68
CA LEU A 75 -19.52 -25.70 12.56
C LEU A 75 -19.82 -24.27 13.01
N GLU A 76 -20.84 -24.08 13.83
CA GLU A 76 -21.17 -22.79 14.43
C GLU A 76 -20.01 -22.25 15.26
N ALA A 77 -19.40 -23.06 16.11
CA ALA A 77 -18.23 -22.68 16.88
C ALA A 77 -17.04 -22.31 15.98
N PHE A 78 -16.80 -23.09 14.91
CA PHE A 78 -15.76 -22.79 13.94
C PHE A 78 -16.00 -21.45 13.24
N PHE A 79 -17.18 -21.22 12.68
CA PHE A 79 -17.51 -19.96 12.02
C PHE A 79 -17.46 -18.76 12.99
N HIS A 80 -17.88 -18.94 14.25
CA HIS A 80 -17.76 -17.90 15.25
C HIS A 80 -16.29 -17.55 15.52
N SER A 81 -15.43 -18.56 15.70
CA SER A 81 -14.01 -18.34 15.92
C SER A 81 -13.32 -17.68 14.71
N GLU A 82 -13.65 -18.11 13.50
CA GLU A 82 -13.07 -17.57 12.26
C GLU A 82 -13.53 -16.12 12.04
N THR A 83 -14.82 -15.83 12.27
CA THR A 83 -15.34 -14.46 12.14
C THR A 83 -14.73 -13.52 13.19
N GLN A 84 -14.50 -14.00 14.41
CA GLN A 84 -13.80 -13.23 15.44
C GLN A 84 -12.35 -12.98 15.05
N ALA A 85 -11.61 -14.01 14.62
CA ALA A 85 -10.22 -13.88 14.19
C ALA A 85 -10.07 -12.92 12.99
N LEU A 86 -10.99 -12.96 12.03
CA LEU A 86 -11.03 -12.03 10.91
C LEU A 86 -11.33 -10.59 11.38
N ALA A 87 -12.25 -10.41 12.33
CA ALA A 87 -12.57 -9.10 12.88
C ALA A 87 -11.38 -8.47 13.62
N GLU A 88 -10.68 -9.27 14.42
CA GLU A 88 -9.44 -8.87 15.11
C GLU A 88 -8.36 -8.49 14.09
N ARG A 89 -8.08 -9.36 13.11
CA ARG A 89 -7.10 -9.08 12.06
C ARG A 89 -7.41 -7.81 11.26
N ILE A 90 -8.68 -7.57 10.92
CA ILE A 90 -9.09 -6.33 10.22
C ILE A 90 -8.87 -5.11 11.11
N ARG A 91 -9.10 -5.23 12.42
CA ARG A 91 -8.88 -4.14 13.38
C ARG A 91 -7.39 -3.80 13.47
N ASP A 92 -6.56 -4.82 13.65
CA ASP A 92 -5.10 -4.66 13.77
C ASP A 92 -4.51 -4.06 12.50
N GLU A 93 -4.88 -4.58 11.33
CA GLU A 93 -4.45 -4.04 10.03
C GLU A 93 -4.88 -2.57 9.86
N ARG A 94 -6.08 -2.19 10.33
CA ARG A 94 -6.54 -0.80 10.28
C ARG A 94 -5.70 0.10 11.19
N GLU A 95 -5.38 -0.37 12.39
CA GLU A 95 -4.56 0.37 13.34
C GLU A 95 -3.13 0.56 12.83
N GLU A 96 -2.51 -0.51 12.31
CA GLU A 96 -1.20 -0.46 11.67
C GLU A 96 -1.18 0.50 10.48
N ARG A 97 -2.19 0.44 9.61
CA ARG A 97 -2.31 1.37 8.47
C ARG A 97 -2.45 2.81 8.93
N MET A 98 -3.29 3.10 9.93
CA MET A 98 -3.43 4.47 10.44
C MET A 98 -2.11 4.99 11.02
N SER A 99 -1.42 4.17 11.81
CA SER A 99 -0.10 4.52 12.36
C SER A 99 0.94 4.79 11.25
N ALA A 100 0.99 3.94 10.23
CA ALA A 100 1.86 4.14 9.08
C ALA A 100 1.51 5.44 8.31
N PHE A 101 0.22 5.73 8.12
CA PHE A 101 -0.21 6.97 7.48
C PHE A 101 0.21 8.21 8.27
N GLU A 102 0.05 8.20 9.60
CA GLU A 102 0.48 9.31 10.46
C GLU A 102 2.01 9.52 10.42
N ALA A 103 2.77 8.43 10.43
CA ALA A 103 4.23 8.48 10.31
C ALA A 103 4.66 9.07 8.95
N HIS A 104 4.04 8.64 7.86
CA HIS A 104 4.31 9.19 6.53
C HIS A 104 3.90 10.66 6.40
N ASP A 105 2.78 11.08 7.00
CA ASP A 105 2.36 12.48 7.00
C ASP A 105 3.35 13.38 7.74
N LEU A 106 3.89 12.91 8.87
CA LEU A 106 4.95 13.60 9.61
C LEU A 106 6.24 13.68 8.80
N GLU A 107 6.66 12.59 8.16
CA GLU A 107 7.84 12.55 7.29
C GLU A 107 7.70 13.51 6.10
N MET A 108 6.53 13.53 5.44
CA MET A 108 6.24 14.45 4.34
C MET A 108 6.28 15.91 4.79
N LYS A 109 5.70 16.25 5.94
CA LYS A 109 5.80 17.61 6.51
C LYS A 109 7.24 18.00 6.83
N GLY A 110 8.03 17.07 7.37
CA GLY A 110 9.46 17.26 7.61
C GLY A 110 10.25 17.51 6.33
N ALA A 111 10.00 16.70 5.29
CA ALA A 111 10.61 16.84 3.97
C ALA A 111 10.26 18.18 3.31
N LEU A 112 8.98 18.59 3.36
CA LEU A 112 8.53 19.89 2.86
C LEU A 112 9.21 21.06 3.56
N THR A 113 9.33 21.00 4.88
CA THR A 113 10.00 22.04 5.67
C THR A 113 11.50 22.14 5.34
N SER A 114 12.16 20.99 5.19
CA SER A 114 13.56 20.91 4.78
C SER A 114 13.77 21.46 3.36
N LEU A 115 12.87 21.11 2.43
CA LEU A 115 12.90 21.62 1.06
C LEU A 115 12.68 23.14 1.01
N ALA A 116 11.70 23.66 1.75
CA ALA A 116 11.44 25.09 1.83
C ALA A 116 12.65 25.86 2.37
N ARG A 117 13.32 25.32 3.40
CA ARG A 117 14.56 25.88 3.93
C ARG A 117 15.68 25.90 2.88
N ARG A 118 15.91 24.77 2.20
CA ARG A 118 16.92 24.68 1.12
C ARG A 118 16.64 25.64 -0.03
N LEU A 119 15.38 25.84 -0.38
CA LEU A 119 14.98 26.81 -1.41
C LEU A 119 15.29 28.24 -0.97
N GLY A 120 15.04 28.57 0.30
CA GLY A 120 15.41 29.86 0.90
C GLY A 120 16.92 30.09 0.89
N ASP A 121 17.70 29.11 1.34
CA ASP A 121 19.16 29.17 1.36
C ASP A 121 19.74 29.33 -0.06
N LEU A 122 19.19 28.59 -1.04
CA LEU A 122 19.58 28.70 -2.45
C LEU A 122 19.27 30.09 -3.03
N ASN A 123 18.11 30.66 -2.70
CA ASN A 123 17.73 31.99 -3.14
C ASN A 123 18.65 33.08 -2.56
N LEU A 124 19.05 32.93 -1.29
CA LEU A 124 20.04 33.84 -0.67
C LEU A 124 21.39 33.74 -1.38
N ALA A 125 21.92 32.53 -1.56
CA ALA A 125 23.19 32.31 -2.26
C ALA A 125 23.16 32.82 -3.71
N MET A 126 22.04 32.67 -4.41
CA MET A 126 21.85 33.20 -5.76
C MET A 126 21.93 34.74 -5.78
N ASN A 127 21.23 35.42 -4.88
CA ASN A 127 21.26 36.88 -4.81
C ASN A 127 22.64 37.43 -4.43
N GLU A 128 23.37 36.73 -3.56
CA GLU A 128 24.76 37.04 -3.22
C GLU A 128 25.67 36.86 -4.43
N GLY A 129 25.53 35.75 -5.16
CA GLY A 129 26.25 35.49 -6.41
C GLY A 129 26.01 36.56 -7.47
N ASP A 130 24.76 36.93 -7.72
CA ASP A 130 24.39 37.98 -8.68
C ASP A 130 24.99 39.35 -8.30
N SER A 131 25.05 39.64 -7.00
CA SER A 131 25.65 40.87 -6.48
C SER A 131 27.17 40.85 -6.61
N ALA A 132 27.81 39.69 -6.42
CA ALA A 132 29.23 39.50 -6.62
C ALA A 132 29.62 39.67 -8.09
N VAL A 133 28.93 38.99 -9.01
CA VAL A 133 29.17 39.10 -10.46
C VAL A 133 29.00 40.54 -10.95
N ARG A 134 27.98 41.27 -10.47
CA ARG A 134 27.82 42.70 -10.82
C ARG A 134 28.97 43.57 -10.33
N ARG A 135 29.47 43.32 -9.11
CA ARG A 135 30.63 44.04 -8.56
C ARG A 135 31.89 43.76 -9.38
N ASP A 136 32.13 42.49 -9.70
CA ASP A 136 33.31 42.09 -10.47
C ASP A 136 33.27 42.67 -11.89
N LEU A 137 32.10 42.65 -12.55
CA LEU A 137 31.92 43.28 -13.86
C LEU A 137 32.18 44.79 -13.83
N MET A 138 31.71 45.49 -12.80
CA MET A 138 31.96 46.92 -12.64
C MET A 138 33.43 47.22 -12.39
N ASN A 139 34.10 46.40 -11.59
CA ASN A 139 35.54 46.55 -11.33
C ASN A 139 36.36 46.32 -12.60
N GLU A 140 36.05 45.26 -13.36
CA GLU A 140 36.76 44.96 -14.61
C GLU A 140 36.48 46.01 -15.69
N SER A 141 35.24 46.51 -15.78
CA SER A 141 34.91 47.62 -16.69
C SER A 141 35.68 48.90 -16.35
N ARG A 142 35.81 49.24 -15.06
CA ARG A 142 36.62 50.41 -14.63
C ARG A 142 38.09 50.22 -14.97
N LYS A 143 38.64 49.04 -14.68
CA LYS A 143 40.04 48.71 -14.99
C LYS A 143 40.32 48.83 -16.48
N LEU A 144 39.42 48.32 -17.34
CA LEU A 144 39.54 48.47 -18.79
C LEU A 144 39.46 49.93 -19.24
N LEU A 145 38.59 50.74 -18.64
CA LEU A 145 38.52 52.19 -18.94
C LEU A 145 39.81 52.92 -18.55
N ASP A 146 40.39 52.58 -17.39
CA ASP A 146 41.67 53.14 -16.95
C ASP A 146 42.81 52.72 -17.88
N GLU A 147 42.86 51.45 -18.31
CA GLU A 147 43.82 50.95 -19.29
C GLU A 147 43.67 51.65 -20.66
N ILE A 148 42.44 51.87 -21.11
CA ILE A 148 42.14 52.64 -22.34
C ILE A 148 42.64 54.08 -22.20
N GLY A 149 42.38 54.73 -21.06
CA GLY A 149 42.83 56.09 -20.78
C GLY A 149 44.35 56.22 -20.79
N LEU A 150 45.04 55.32 -20.09
CA LEU A 150 46.51 55.27 -20.06
C LEU A 150 47.10 55.04 -21.46
N ARG A 151 46.51 54.12 -22.23
CA ARG A 151 46.97 53.84 -23.60
C ARG A 151 46.71 55.01 -24.54
N HIS A 152 45.58 55.70 -24.38
CA HIS A 152 45.27 56.90 -25.14
C HIS A 152 46.28 58.02 -24.86
N GLU A 153 46.58 58.28 -23.58
CA GLU A 153 47.56 59.28 -23.18
C GLU A 153 48.97 58.94 -23.67
N SER A 154 49.35 57.66 -23.59
CA SER A 154 50.62 57.17 -24.14
C SER A 154 50.74 57.40 -25.65
N VAL A 155 49.70 57.05 -26.42
CA VAL A 155 49.65 57.28 -27.87
C VAL A 155 49.67 58.77 -28.20
N ARG A 156 48.96 59.59 -27.42
CA ARG A 156 48.93 61.05 -27.56
C ARG A 156 50.32 61.66 -27.34
N GLY A 157 51.01 61.28 -26.26
CA GLY A 157 52.37 61.76 -25.97
C GLY A 157 53.39 61.36 -27.05
N LEU A 158 53.29 60.13 -27.58
CA LEU A 158 54.11 59.70 -28.72
C LEU A 158 53.83 60.54 -29.97
N MET A 159 52.56 60.84 -30.24
CA MET A 159 52.16 61.67 -31.39
C MET A 159 52.66 63.11 -31.25
N GLU A 160 52.51 63.74 -30.08
CA GLU A 160 53.00 65.10 -29.79
C GLU A 160 54.52 65.18 -29.95
N THR A 161 55.25 64.18 -29.45
CA THR A 161 56.70 64.08 -29.62
C THR A 161 57.08 64.02 -31.10
N ARG A 162 56.41 63.17 -31.89
CA ARG A 162 56.65 63.05 -33.34
C ARG A 162 56.32 64.33 -34.10
N VAL A 163 55.24 65.01 -33.75
CA VAL A 163 54.85 66.29 -34.35
C VAL A 163 55.90 67.37 -34.05
N SER A 164 56.38 67.44 -32.81
CA SER A 164 57.45 68.37 -32.41
C SER A 164 58.75 68.09 -33.16
N GLU A 165 59.18 66.82 -33.26
CA GLU A 165 60.35 66.40 -34.06
C GLU A 165 60.23 66.82 -35.53
N LEU A 166 59.03 66.67 -36.13
CA LEU A 166 58.76 67.09 -37.51
C LEU A 166 58.81 68.61 -37.67
N HIS A 167 58.27 69.37 -36.71
CA HIS A 167 58.32 70.83 -36.75
C HIS A 167 59.75 71.35 -36.60
N ALA A 168 60.54 70.80 -35.69
CA ALA A 168 61.95 71.14 -35.52
C ALA A 168 62.73 70.90 -36.82
N ARG A 169 62.60 69.70 -37.42
CA ARG A 169 63.25 69.38 -38.71
C ARG A 169 62.81 70.29 -39.86
N LYS A 170 61.53 70.69 -39.91
CA LYS A 170 61.02 71.63 -40.92
C LYS A 170 61.58 73.04 -40.73
N ALA A 171 61.66 73.51 -39.47
CA ALA A 171 62.24 74.81 -39.15
C ALA A 171 63.73 74.86 -39.53
N ASP A 172 64.49 73.83 -39.17
CA ASP A 172 65.91 73.71 -39.57
C ASP A 172 66.05 73.78 -41.10
N ARG A 173 65.20 73.06 -41.84
CA ARG A 173 65.22 73.08 -43.30
C ARG A 173 64.82 74.45 -43.87
N ALA A 174 63.85 75.13 -43.27
CA ALA A 174 63.42 76.47 -43.69
C ALA A 174 64.54 77.51 -43.49
N VAL A 175 65.21 77.47 -42.35
CA VAL A 175 66.38 78.33 -42.05
C VAL A 175 67.50 78.08 -43.06
N ILE A 176 67.80 76.81 -43.36
CA ILE A 176 68.79 76.46 -44.39
C ILE A 176 68.36 77.02 -45.76
N SER A 177 67.09 76.90 -46.14
CA SER A 177 66.62 77.43 -47.42
C SER A 177 66.70 78.96 -47.50
N ASP A 178 66.42 79.67 -46.40
CA ASP A 178 66.55 81.13 -46.35
C ASP A 178 68.01 81.56 -46.45
N LEU A 179 68.93 80.89 -45.74
CA LEU A 179 70.37 81.13 -45.87
C LEU A 179 70.86 80.89 -47.31
N MET A 180 70.43 79.79 -47.92
CA MET A 180 70.78 79.47 -49.32
C MET A 180 70.21 80.51 -50.29
N ARG A 181 69.02 81.03 -50.01
CA ARG A 181 68.40 82.11 -50.79
C ARG A 181 69.16 83.42 -50.62
N GLU A 182 69.58 83.75 -49.41
CA GLU A 182 70.38 84.94 -49.13
C GLU A 182 71.74 84.86 -49.82
N LEU A 183 72.42 83.71 -49.74
CA LEU A 183 73.64 83.43 -50.50
C LEU A 183 73.43 83.55 -52.01
N ALA A 184 72.33 83.00 -52.55
CA ALA A 184 72.00 83.13 -53.96
C ALA A 184 71.78 84.61 -54.36
N THR A 185 71.12 85.41 -53.52
CA THR A 185 70.94 86.85 -53.78
C THR A 185 72.24 87.66 -53.63
N GLN A 186 73.17 87.23 -52.76
CA GLN A 186 74.50 87.83 -52.68
C GLN A 186 75.33 87.49 -53.92
N LEU A 187 75.27 86.24 -54.39
CA LEU A 187 75.90 85.84 -55.66
C LEU A 187 75.29 86.57 -56.87
N GLU A 188 73.97 86.76 -56.92
CA GLU A 188 73.31 87.55 -57.96
C GLU A 188 73.70 89.03 -57.88
N LYS A 189 73.88 89.59 -56.68
CA LYS A 189 74.40 90.96 -56.51
C LYS A 189 75.87 91.09 -56.90
N ASP A 190 76.69 90.08 -56.64
CA ASP A 190 78.10 90.05 -57.04
C ASP A 190 78.26 89.82 -58.56
N ASP A 191 77.36 89.07 -59.21
CA ASP A 191 77.26 88.94 -60.67
C ASP A 191 76.71 90.22 -61.35
N VAL A 192 76.03 91.10 -60.60
CA VAL A 192 75.53 92.42 -61.06
C VAL A 192 76.51 93.55 -60.63
N HIS A 193 77.81 93.27 -60.69
CA HIS A 193 78.83 94.30 -60.86
C HIS A 193 79.31 94.31 -62.32
N PRO A 194 78.83 95.26 -63.16
CA PRO A 194 79.43 95.50 -64.46
C PRO A 194 80.75 96.25 -64.27
N THR A 195 81.82 95.62 -64.76
CA THR A 195 83.03 96.19 -65.37
C THR A 195 83.68 97.41 -64.72
N GLU A 196 84.95 97.25 -64.33
CA GLU A 196 86.06 98.01 -64.92
C GLU A 196 87.35 97.16 -64.91
#